data_AF-A0A7S2E128-F1
#
_entry.id   AF-A0A7S2E128-F1
#
_cell.length_a   1.000
_cell.length_b   1.000
_cell.length_c   1.000
_cell.angle_alpha   90.00
_cell.angle_beta   90.00
_cell.angle_gamma   90.00
#
_symmetry.space_group_name_H-M   'P 1'
#
loop_
_entity.id
_entity.type
_entity.pdbx_description
1 polymer ?
#
loop_
_entity_poly.entity_id
_entity_poly.type
_entity_poly.pdbx_seq_one_letter_code
_entity_poly.pdbx_strand_id
1 'polypeptide(L)'
;LYADMTIACHGSRYTSYTRGAYVAAAVYTVVVPMAFLILLWRRESYPKLSAPLNFLVCEVKPYMWWFEILALVFRFAFTGIILMIPNVSFRLIFGQVLAVVMLGVCGACRPYVNETSNRLALMAYAILSFVA
;
A
#
# COMPACT_ATOMS: atom_id res chain seq x y z
N LEU A 1 -0.31 10.36 -35.33
CA LEU A 1 0.07 9.35 -34.30
C LEU A 1 1.12 8.39 -34.88
N TYR A 2 2.33 8.88 -35.20
CA TYR A 2 3.43 8.05 -35.72
C TYR A 2 4.81 8.57 -35.26
N ALA A 3 4.86 9.29 -34.13
CA ALA A 3 6.09 9.88 -33.61
C ALA A 3 6.69 9.10 -32.42
N ASP A 4 5.96 8.13 -31.83
CA ASP A 4 6.40 7.43 -30.61
C ASP A 4 7.12 6.09 -30.85
N MET A 5 7.30 5.64 -32.10
CA MET A 5 7.97 4.36 -32.38
C MET A 5 9.47 4.49 -32.67
N THR A 6 10.06 5.69 -32.55
CA THR A 6 11.51 5.91 -32.80
C THR A 6 12.42 5.37 -31.70
N ILE A 7 11.86 4.94 -30.57
CA ILE A 7 12.64 4.30 -29.50
C ILE A 7 12.65 2.80 -29.77
N ALA A 8 13.78 2.29 -30.29
CA ALA A 8 13.98 0.85 -30.41
C ALA A 8 13.88 0.20 -29.01
N CYS A 9 12.98 -0.77 -28.84
CA CYS A 9 12.75 -1.49 -27.57
C CYS A 9 13.99 -2.23 -27.02
N HIS A 10 15.08 -2.29 -27.79
CA HIS A 10 16.38 -2.85 -27.38
C HIS A 10 17.53 -1.83 -27.37
N GLY A 11 17.25 -0.55 -27.55
CA GLY A 11 18.26 0.51 -27.48
C GLY A 11 18.65 0.85 -26.03
N SER A 12 19.91 1.21 -25.80
CA SER A 12 20.40 1.71 -24.49
C SER A 12 19.59 2.90 -23.93
N ARG A 13 18.95 3.70 -24.78
CA ARG A 13 18.05 4.78 -24.33
C ARG A 13 16.76 4.23 -23.72
N TYR A 14 16.17 3.16 -24.27
CA TYR A 14 14.95 2.55 -23.75
C TYR A 14 15.14 1.97 -22.34
N THR A 15 16.28 1.34 -22.08
CA THR A 15 16.60 0.77 -20.76
C THR A 15 16.83 1.84 -19.69
N SER A 16 17.33 3.03 -20.05
CA SER A 16 17.39 4.17 -19.14
C SER A 16 16.00 4.77 -18.82
N TYR A 17 15.13 4.93 -19.81
CA TYR A 17 13.79 5.49 -19.59
C TYR A 17 12.89 4.54 -18.77
N THR A 18 12.91 3.25 -19.07
CA THR A 18 12.16 2.24 -18.31
C THR A 18 12.62 2.19 -16.86
N ARG A 19 13.93 2.21 -16.60
CA ARG A 19 14.46 2.29 -15.23
C ARG A 19 14.02 3.58 -14.51
N GLY A 20 14.03 4.71 -15.20
CA GLY A 20 13.53 5.99 -14.67
C GLY A 20 12.05 5.94 -14.29
N ALA A 21 11.21 5.32 -15.13
CA ALA A 21 9.78 5.17 -14.87
C ALA A 21 9.50 4.29 -13.63
N TYR A 22 10.22 3.17 -13.47
CA TYR A 22 10.11 2.34 -12.26
C TYR A 22 10.52 3.10 -11.00
N VAL A 23 11.60 3.89 -11.07
CA VAL A 23 12.04 4.72 -9.93
C VAL A 23 10.99 5.78 -9.60
N ALA A 24 10.42 6.47 -10.60
CA ALA A 24 9.38 7.47 -10.36
C ALA A 24 8.11 6.86 -9.74
N ALA A 25 7.71 5.67 -10.20
CA ALA A 25 6.58 4.94 -9.62
C ALA A 25 6.86 4.52 -8.16
N ALA A 26 8.07 4.04 -7.87
CA ALA A 26 8.51 3.71 -6.51
C ALA A 26 8.55 4.96 -5.61
N VAL A 27 9.04 6.09 -6.12
CA VAL A 27 9.07 7.36 -5.38
C VAL A 27 7.65 7.82 -5.06
N TYR A 28 6.74 7.81 -6.02
CA TYR A 28 5.34 8.20 -5.77
C TYR A 28 4.69 7.33 -4.69
N THR A 29 4.87 6.01 -4.79
CA THR A 29 4.29 5.04 -3.87
C THR A 29 4.89 5.06 -2.47
N VAL A 30 6.10 5.60 -2.28
CA VAL A 30 6.74 5.76 -0.96
C VAL A 30 6.49 7.16 -0.38
N VAL A 31 6.54 8.20 -1.21
CA VAL A 31 6.35 9.60 -0.79
C VAL A 31 4.94 9.81 -0.25
N VAL A 32 3.93 9.20 -0.85
CA VAL A 32 2.54 9.34 -0.39
C VAL A 32 2.36 8.76 1.02
N PRO A 33 2.67 7.49 1.33
CA PRO A 33 2.62 6.96 2.69
C PRO A 33 3.47 7.74 3.69
N MET A 34 4.68 8.16 3.30
CA MET A 34 5.56 8.95 4.17
C MET A 34 4.96 10.32 4.48
N ALA A 35 4.32 10.97 3.50
CA ALA A 35 3.61 12.23 3.72
C ALA A 35 2.43 12.03 4.68
N PHE A 36 1.63 10.98 4.52
CA PHE A 36 0.56 10.63 5.47
C PHE A 36 1.12 10.37 6.88
N LEU A 37 2.24 9.64 6.99
CA LEU A 37 2.89 9.34 8.27
C LEU A 37 3.36 10.62 8.97
N ILE A 38 4.03 11.51 8.24
CA ILE A 38 4.54 12.78 8.77
C ILE A 38 3.38 13.70 9.18
N LEU A 39 2.31 13.77 8.39
CA LEU A 39 1.13 14.60 8.70
C LEU A 39 0.38 14.10 9.93
N LEU A 40 0.25 12.78 10.09
CA LEU A 40 -0.37 12.19 11.27
C LEU A 40 0.50 12.34 12.51
N TRP A 41 1.81 12.17 12.38
CA TRP A 41 2.75 12.31 13.50
C TRP A 41 2.90 13.77 13.95
N ARG A 42 2.76 14.73 13.02
CA ARG A 42 2.80 16.18 13.30
C ARG A 42 1.41 16.83 13.33
N ARG A 43 0.37 16.06 13.63
CA ARG A 43 -1.02 16.55 13.70
C ARG A 43 -1.17 17.79 14.57
N GLU A 44 -0.46 17.83 15.71
CA GLU A 44 -0.52 18.97 16.64
C GLU A 44 0.14 20.24 16.08
N SER A 45 1.12 20.11 15.19
CA SER A 45 1.81 21.26 14.59
C SER A 45 1.03 21.87 13.42
N TYR A 46 0.18 21.10 12.72
CA TYR A 46 -0.54 21.55 11.52
C TYR A 46 -2.01 21.10 11.49
N PRO A 47 -2.87 21.67 12.38
CA PRO A 47 -4.26 21.25 12.50
C PRO A 47 -5.06 21.43 11.19
N LYS A 48 -4.80 22.50 10.43
CA LYS A 48 -5.49 22.80 9.16
C LYS A 48 -5.23 21.76 8.06
N LEU A 49 -4.01 21.21 7.97
CA LEU A 49 -3.67 20.18 6.98
C LEU A 49 -4.17 18.79 7.40
N SER A 50 -4.30 18.54 8.70
CA SER A 50 -4.82 17.27 9.22
C SER A 50 -6.34 17.12 9.12
N ALA A 51 -7.08 18.22 8.91
CA ALA A 51 -8.54 18.23 8.85
C ALA A 51 -9.13 17.28 7.78
N PRO A 52 -8.67 17.28 6.51
CA PRO A 52 -9.16 16.30 5.51
C PRO A 52 -8.69 14.87 5.80
N LEU A 53 -7.51 14.69 6.40
CA LEU A 53 -7.01 13.37 6.82
C LEU A 53 -7.86 12.75 7.94
N ASN A 54 -8.54 13.59 8.72
CA ASN A 54 -9.40 13.14 9.81
C ASN A 54 -10.53 12.24 9.28
N PHE A 55 -10.94 12.36 8.02
CA PHE A 55 -11.88 11.43 7.40
C PHE A 55 -11.34 9.99 7.34
N LEU A 56 -10.09 9.81 6.88
CA LEU A 56 -9.46 8.48 6.84
C LEU A 56 -9.28 7.90 8.26
N VAL A 57 -8.90 8.75 9.22
CA VAL A 57 -8.60 8.31 10.59
C VAL A 57 -9.88 8.17 11.43
N CYS A 58 -11.01 8.74 11.00
CA CYS A 58 -12.25 8.73 11.79
C CYS A 58 -12.80 7.33 12.03
N GLU A 59 -12.54 6.40 11.10
CA GLU A 59 -13.03 5.03 11.20
C GLU A 59 -12.16 4.13 12.08
N VAL A 60 -10.90 4.51 12.30
CA VAL A 60 -9.92 3.78 13.10
C VAL A 60 -9.86 4.37 14.50
N LYS A 61 -9.66 3.53 15.52
CA LYS A 61 -9.54 4.03 16.90
C LYS A 61 -8.32 4.96 17.01
N PRO A 62 -8.41 6.10 17.72
CA PRO A 62 -7.38 7.14 17.72
C PRO A 62 -6.01 6.67 18.25
N TYR A 63 -6.00 5.65 19.13
CA TYR A 63 -4.77 5.05 19.65
C TYR A 63 -4.11 4.05 18.67
N MET A 64 -4.80 3.67 17.59
CA MET A 64 -4.33 2.75 16.54
C MET A 64 -4.08 3.46 15.21
N TRP A 65 -3.67 4.73 15.23
CA TRP A 65 -3.32 5.49 14.01
C TRP A 65 -2.25 4.80 13.14
N TRP A 66 -1.36 4.01 13.76
CA TRP A 66 -0.33 3.23 13.06
C TRP A 66 -0.89 2.15 12.14
N PHE A 67 -2.14 1.69 12.35
CA PHE A 67 -2.76 0.66 11.54
C PHE A 67 -3.01 1.12 10.09
N GLU A 68 -3.37 2.40 9.88
CA GLU A 68 -3.53 2.95 8.52
C GLU A 68 -2.22 2.91 7.74
N ILE A 69 -1.11 3.20 8.41
CA ILE A 69 0.23 3.11 7.82
C ILE A 69 0.58 1.66 7.50
N LEU A 70 0.29 0.73 8.41
CA LEU A 70 0.47 -0.70 8.14
C LEU A 70 -0.35 -1.15 6.92
N ALA A 71 -1.62 -0.73 6.82
CA ALA A 71 -2.50 -1.07 5.72
C ALA A 71 -2.03 -0.44 4.38
N LEU A 72 -1.38 0.72 4.41
CA LEU A 72 -0.73 1.35 3.25
C LEU A 72 0.52 0.58 2.83
N VAL A 73 1.40 0.22 3.78
CA VAL A 73 2.61 -0.57 3.52
C VAL A 73 2.25 -1.95 2.95
N PHE A 74 1.21 -2.58 3.48
CA PHE A 74 0.67 -3.83 2.97
C PHE A 74 0.20 -3.71 1.52
N ARG A 75 -0.61 -2.67 1.21
CA ARG A 75 -1.06 -2.40 -0.17
C ARG A 75 0.10 -2.15 -1.12
N PHE A 76 1.16 -1.47 -0.67
CA PHE A 76 2.37 -1.27 -1.46
C PHE A 76 3.13 -2.58 -1.71
N ALA A 77 3.28 -3.41 -0.69
CA ALA A 77 3.92 -4.71 -0.83
C ALA A 77 3.15 -5.61 -1.84
N PHE A 78 1.82 -5.61 -1.77
CA PHE A 78 0.96 -6.37 -2.69
C PHE A 78 0.96 -5.85 -4.13
N THR A 79 0.85 -4.54 -4.32
CA THR A 79 0.74 -3.94 -5.67
C THR A 79 2.08 -3.66 -6.33
N GLY A 80 3.18 -3.61 -5.58
CA GLY A 80 4.51 -3.28 -6.09
C GLY A 80 5.51 -4.42 -5.91
N ILE A 81 5.92 -4.67 -4.65
CA ILE A 81 7.07 -5.53 -4.33
C ILE A 81 6.85 -6.96 -4.81
N ILE A 82 5.66 -7.52 -4.57
CA ILE A 82 5.31 -8.89 -4.96
C ILE A 82 5.37 -9.05 -6.49
N LEU A 83 4.97 -8.04 -7.26
CA LEU A 83 5.00 -8.09 -8.72
C LEU A 83 6.41 -8.04 -9.32
N MET A 84 7.39 -7.49 -8.60
CA MET A 84 8.79 -7.47 -9.06
C MET A 84 9.45 -8.85 -9.00
N ILE A 85 8.85 -9.84 -8.31
CA ILE A 85 9.37 -11.21 -8.25
C ILE A 85 9.03 -11.91 -9.57
N PRO A 86 10.02 -12.33 -10.38
CA PRO A 86 9.78 -12.97 -11.67
C PRO A 86 9.25 -14.41 -11.51
N ASN A 87 9.59 -15.06 -10.39
CA ASN A 87 9.16 -16.43 -10.11
C ASN A 87 7.73 -16.47 -9.55
N VAL A 88 6.84 -17.10 -10.29
CA VAL A 88 5.41 -17.21 -9.93
C VAL A 88 5.19 -17.94 -8.60
N SER A 89 5.89 -19.05 -8.37
CA SER A 89 5.73 -19.84 -7.12
C SER A 89 6.12 -19.04 -5.88
N PHE A 90 7.25 -18.32 -5.93
CA PHE A 90 7.66 -17.47 -4.82
C PHE A 90 6.70 -16.29 -4.61
N ARG A 91 6.22 -15.68 -5.69
CA ARG A 91 5.25 -14.58 -5.64
C ARG A 91 3.97 -14.96 -4.89
N LEU A 92 3.44 -16.15 -5.18
CA LEU A 92 2.25 -16.71 -4.51
C LEU A 92 2.52 -16.95 -3.03
N ILE A 93 3.63 -17.62 -2.69
CA ILE A 93 3.98 -17.91 -1.29
C ILE A 93 4.11 -16.62 -0.47
N PHE A 94 4.84 -15.62 -0.97
CA PHE A 94 5.02 -14.35 -0.27
C PHE A 94 3.72 -13.55 -0.15
N GLY A 95 2.89 -13.53 -1.19
CA GLY A 95 1.56 -12.92 -1.14
C GLY A 95 0.69 -13.59 -0.09
N GLN A 96 0.65 -14.91 -0.09
CA GLN A 96 -0.16 -15.67 0.84
C GLN A 96 0.26 -15.48 2.30
N VAL A 97 1.55 -15.55 2.59
CA VAL A 97 2.08 -15.28 3.94
C VAL A 97 1.71 -13.87 4.40
N LEU A 98 1.87 -12.88 3.52
CA LEU A 98 1.55 -11.50 3.84
C LEU A 98 0.06 -11.32 4.14
N ALA A 99 -0.84 -11.92 3.32
CA ALA A 99 -2.29 -11.90 3.55
C ALA A 99 -2.68 -12.49 4.92
N VAL A 100 -2.09 -13.63 5.29
CA VAL A 100 -2.34 -14.29 6.59
C VAL A 100 -1.87 -13.41 7.75
N VAL A 101 -0.71 -12.74 7.62
CA VAL A 101 -0.23 -11.79 8.62
C VAL A 101 -1.22 -10.64 8.82
N MET A 102 -1.71 -10.05 7.74
CA MET A 102 -2.66 -8.93 7.84
C MET A 102 -4.01 -9.36 8.42
N LEU A 103 -4.47 -10.57 8.10
CA LEU A 103 -5.64 -11.18 8.71
C LEU A 103 -5.46 -11.37 10.24
N GLY A 104 -4.30 -11.89 10.65
CA GLY A 104 -3.96 -12.05 12.07
C GLY A 104 -3.93 -10.72 12.82
N VAL A 105 -3.31 -9.68 12.24
CA VAL A 105 -3.28 -8.34 12.81
C VAL A 105 -4.70 -7.74 12.93
N CYS A 106 -5.54 -7.88 11.91
CA CYS A 106 -6.93 -7.40 11.96
C CYS A 106 -7.77 -8.14 13.01
N GLY A 107 -7.56 -9.46 13.13
CA GLY A 107 -8.25 -10.30 14.12
C GLY A 107 -7.88 -9.97 15.57
N ALA A 108 -6.59 -9.71 15.82
CA ALA A 108 -6.08 -9.38 17.16
C ALA A 108 -6.36 -7.93 17.57
N CYS A 109 -6.15 -6.96 16.66
CA CYS A 109 -6.21 -5.54 17.01
C CYS A 109 -7.62 -4.93 16.89
N ARG A 110 -8.51 -5.48 16.05
CA ARG A 110 -9.84 -4.90 15.73
C ARG A 110 -9.79 -3.36 15.60
N PRO A 111 -9.09 -2.87 14.57
CA PRO A 111 -8.63 -1.48 14.49
C PRO A 111 -9.77 -0.46 14.32
N TYR A 112 -10.91 -0.86 13.79
CA TYR A 112 -12.03 0.03 13.49
C TYR A 112 -12.91 0.29 14.71
N VAL A 113 -13.50 1.48 14.78
CA VAL A 113 -14.47 1.88 15.82
C VAL A 113 -15.76 1.07 15.69
N ASN A 114 -16.24 0.87 14.45
CA ASN A 114 -17.45 0.11 14.15
C ASN A 114 -17.16 -1.39 14.03
N GLU A 115 -17.96 -2.24 14.70
CA GLU A 115 -17.81 -3.69 14.63
C GLU A 115 -18.13 -4.28 13.25
N THR A 116 -19.05 -3.67 12.51
CA THR A 116 -19.35 -4.04 11.12
C THR A 116 -18.15 -3.85 10.22
N SER A 117 -17.45 -2.71 10.32
CA SER A 117 -16.21 -2.45 9.57
C SER A 117 -15.10 -3.44 9.94
N ASN A 118 -14.97 -3.81 11.22
CA ASN A 118 -14.04 -4.86 11.64
C ASN A 118 -14.36 -6.22 11.00
N ARG A 119 -15.65 -6.61 10.95
CA ARG A 119 -16.06 -7.85 10.28
C ARG A 119 -15.83 -7.80 8.78
N LEU A 120 -16.13 -6.67 8.13
CA LEU A 120 -15.89 -6.48 6.70
C LEU A 120 -14.39 -6.57 6.36
N ALA A 121 -13.53 -5.92 7.13
CA ALA A 121 -12.08 -6.00 6.96
C ALA A 121 -11.58 -7.45 7.14
N LEU A 122 -12.06 -8.14 8.19
CA LEU A 122 -11.68 -9.53 8.45
C LEU A 122 -12.12 -10.46 7.31
N MET A 123 -13.33 -10.27 6.76
CA MET A 123 -13.79 -11.02 5.59
C MET A 123 -12.97 -10.70 4.34
N ALA A 124 -12.64 -9.43 4.09
CA ALA A 124 -11.83 -9.03 2.95
C ALA A 124 -10.44 -9.69 2.97
N TYR A 125 -9.76 -9.66 4.11
CA TYR A 125 -8.45 -10.31 4.25
C TYR A 125 -8.56 -11.84 4.24
N ALA A 126 -9.68 -12.41 4.72
CA ALA A 126 -9.92 -13.85 4.64
C ALA A 126 -10.06 -14.32 3.18
N ILE A 127 -10.81 -13.57 2.38
CA ILE A 127 -10.96 -13.84 0.94
C ILE A 127 -9.60 -13.71 0.24
N LEU A 128 -8.83 -12.66 0.55
CA LEU A 128 -7.48 -12.47 0.02
C LEU A 128 -6.55 -13.64 0.37
N SER A 129 -6.61 -14.16 1.61
CA SER A 129 -5.84 -15.33 2.02
C SER A 129 -6.33 -16.66 1.44
N PHE A 130 -7.51 -16.70 0.80
CA PHE A 130 -8.00 -17.91 0.15
C PHE A 130 -7.73 -17.89 -1.35
N VAL A 131 -7.68 -16.70 -1.96
CA VAL A 131 -7.51 -16.49 -3.40
C VAL A 131 -6.04 -16.34 -3.83
N ALA A 132 -5.16 -15.89 -2.94
CA ALA A 132 -3.73 -15.71 -3.20
C ALA A 132 -2.94 -17.03 -3.17
#